data_AF-A0AAV4ZFE8-F1
#
_entry.id   AF-A0AAV4ZFE8-F1
#
_cell.length_a   1.000
_cell.length_b   1.000
_cell.length_c   1.000
_cell.angle_alpha   90.00
_cell.angle_beta   90.00
_cell.angle_gamma   90.00
#
_symmetry.space_group_name_H-M   'P 1'
#
loop_
_entity.id
_entity.type
_entity.pdbx_description
1 polymer ?
#
loop_
_entity_poly.entity_id
_entity_poly.type
_entity_poly.pdbx_seq_one_letter_code
_entity_poly.pdbx_strand_id
1 'polypeptide(L)'
;MPVVGAILAFIGLTPAPKPLPRRRRRPSGATPVNVPAPVAPTTVAPARPAASPLAFPSPLPAAKAVRVLQAAAGLPVQHDGLGGNGKTPADAREALGRDLAAYVDLCIVAGQPLPGQSIATERADDAAYRGRLRRACVSDLDLWERARSRRERERAEAAEDGRQEPPALYVPAAVVEALATRKAAREAERTARRGDRGSGTPPHGPRPAPPAGLQR
;
A
#
# COMPACT_ATOMS: atom_id res chain seq x y z
N MET A 1 39.57 42.10 -28.68
CA MET A 1 40.28 43.17 -27.94
C MET A 1 39.28 44.26 -27.59
N PRO A 2 39.27 44.85 -26.39
CA PRO A 2 39.53 44.35 -25.02
C PRO A 2 38.18 43.86 -24.39
N VAL A 3 38.03 43.18 -23.23
CA VAL A 3 38.66 43.20 -21.89
C VAL A 3 38.06 44.26 -20.92
N VAL A 4 37.44 43.75 -19.84
CA VAL A 4 37.19 44.35 -18.51
C VAL A 4 36.12 45.45 -18.35
N GLY A 5 35.32 45.29 -17.29
CA GLY A 5 34.32 46.26 -16.80
C GLY A 5 33.73 45.92 -15.42
N ALA A 6 34.46 45.16 -14.57
CA ALA A 6 34.13 45.04 -13.15
C ALA A 6 34.86 46.14 -12.37
N ILE A 7 34.34 46.54 -11.19
CA ILE A 7 35.06 46.83 -9.91
C ILE A 7 34.36 47.89 -9.02
N LEU A 8 33.93 47.39 -7.85
CA LEU A 8 33.96 47.95 -6.47
C LEU A 8 33.33 49.29 -6.04
N ALA A 9 32.54 49.15 -4.96
CA ALA A 9 32.66 49.88 -3.68
C ALA A 9 32.29 48.87 -2.55
N PHE A 10 32.98 48.64 -1.42
CA PHE A 10 34.17 49.25 -0.79
C PHE A 10 33.99 50.71 -0.34
N ILE A 11 34.16 51.11 0.93
CA ILE A 11 34.70 50.46 2.16
C ILE A 11 33.87 50.90 3.39
N GLY A 12 33.78 50.04 4.42
CA GLY A 12 33.41 50.43 5.79
C GLY A 12 34.19 49.64 6.84
N LEU A 13 35.51 49.87 6.95
CA LEU A 13 36.42 49.05 7.76
C LEU A 13 36.65 49.61 9.18
N THR A 14 36.43 48.77 10.21
CA THR A 14 37.21 48.67 11.49
C THR A 14 37.15 49.85 12.49
N PRO A 15 37.28 49.65 13.84
CA PRO A 15 38.21 48.70 14.48
C PRO A 15 37.80 47.92 15.75
N ALA A 16 38.30 46.67 15.80
CA ALA A 16 39.08 46.04 16.88
C ALA A 16 38.46 45.73 18.29
N PRO A 17 39.02 44.76 19.03
CA PRO A 17 38.38 44.14 20.20
C PRO A 17 38.82 44.71 21.57
N LYS A 18 38.16 44.29 22.67
CA LYS A 18 38.72 44.36 24.03
C LYS A 18 38.47 43.08 24.86
N PRO A 19 39.48 42.55 25.60
CA PRO A 19 39.40 41.29 26.36
C PRO A 19 39.36 41.47 27.91
N LEU A 20 39.42 40.32 28.62
CA LEU A 20 39.76 40.09 30.06
C LEU A 20 38.59 40.02 31.08
N PRO A 21 38.75 39.37 32.26
CA PRO A 21 39.91 38.61 32.78
C PRO A 21 39.61 37.14 33.18
N ARG A 22 40.60 36.49 33.82
CA ARG A 22 40.74 35.04 34.04
C ARG A 22 40.65 34.67 35.54
N ARG A 23 39.97 33.55 35.85
CA ARG A 23 40.38 32.48 36.82
C ARG A 23 40.34 32.72 38.35
N ARG A 24 39.69 31.76 39.06
CA ARG A 24 39.95 31.12 40.39
C ARG A 24 38.57 30.74 41.01
N ARG A 25 38.34 29.69 41.81
CA ARG A 25 39.14 28.55 42.35
C ARG A 25 38.13 27.43 42.77
N ARG A 26 38.51 26.14 42.75
CA ARG A 26 37.80 25.05 43.51
C ARG A 26 38.17 25.15 45.01
N PRO A 27 37.36 24.67 45.98
CA PRO A 27 37.30 23.24 46.40
C PRO A 27 35.86 22.71 46.68
N SER A 28 35.52 21.46 46.34
CA SER A 28 35.55 20.22 47.17
C SER A 28 34.36 20.03 48.13
N GLY A 29 33.68 18.89 48.06
CA GLY A 29 32.80 18.40 49.14
C GLY A 29 31.64 17.47 48.74
N ALA A 30 31.59 16.28 49.38
CA ALA A 30 30.40 15.47 49.70
C ALA A 30 29.57 14.74 48.60
N THR A 31 29.94 13.48 48.34
CA THR A 31 29.02 12.32 48.53
C THR A 31 28.81 12.09 50.04
N PRO A 32 27.72 11.46 50.57
CA PRO A 32 27.03 10.25 50.07
C PRO A 32 25.48 10.45 49.98
N VAL A 33 24.63 9.47 49.67
CA VAL A 33 24.21 8.29 50.47
C VAL A 33 23.61 7.20 49.55
N ASN A 34 23.91 5.94 49.89
CA ASN A 34 23.37 4.73 49.28
C ASN A 34 21.93 4.46 49.79
N VAL A 35 20.96 4.29 48.89
CA VAL A 35 19.58 3.88 49.21
C VAL A 35 19.23 2.63 48.40
N PRO A 36 19.02 1.46 49.03
CA PRO A 36 18.60 0.24 48.33
C PRO A 36 17.07 0.03 48.32
N ALA A 37 16.62 -0.80 47.37
CA ALA A 37 15.24 -1.30 47.16
C ALA A 37 14.23 -0.28 46.56
N PRO A 38 13.20 -0.73 45.79
CA PRO A 38 12.69 -2.10 45.65
C PRO A 38 12.78 -2.73 44.24
N VAL A 39 12.35 -3.99 44.15
CA VAL A 39 12.37 -4.85 42.96
C VAL A 39 11.39 -4.34 41.88
N ALA A 40 11.86 -4.21 40.64
CA ALA A 40 11.01 -3.87 39.50
C ALA A 40 10.31 -5.12 38.93
N PRO A 41 8.98 -5.12 38.74
CA PRO A 41 8.28 -6.20 38.04
C PRO A 41 8.52 -6.12 36.53
N THR A 42 8.90 -7.25 35.91
CA THR A 42 9.04 -7.40 34.46
C THR A 42 7.70 -7.13 33.76
N THR A 43 7.50 -5.89 33.31
CA THR A 43 6.36 -5.52 32.47
C THR A 43 6.78 -5.65 31.01
N VAL A 44 6.29 -6.69 30.34
CA VAL A 44 6.49 -6.89 28.90
C VAL A 44 5.81 -5.76 28.15
N ALA A 45 6.59 -4.82 27.62
CA ALA A 45 6.07 -3.81 26.70
C ALA A 45 5.59 -4.51 25.42
N PRO A 46 4.32 -4.34 24.99
CA PRO A 46 3.89 -4.86 23.70
C PRO A 46 4.69 -4.17 22.60
N ALA A 47 5.25 -4.97 21.69
CA ALA A 47 6.03 -4.47 20.56
C ALA A 47 5.12 -3.65 19.64
N ARG A 48 5.11 -2.33 19.84
CA ARG A 48 4.53 -1.37 18.90
C ARG A 48 5.25 -1.56 17.57
N PRO A 49 4.57 -1.97 16.47
CA PRO A 49 5.25 -2.16 15.20
C PRO A 49 5.89 -0.83 14.81
N ALA A 50 7.21 -0.86 14.56
CA ALA A 50 7.95 0.32 14.15
C ALA A 50 7.40 0.77 12.79
N ALA A 51 6.61 1.83 12.79
CA ALA A 51 6.13 2.47 11.57
C ALA A 51 7.33 3.05 10.84
N SER A 52 7.84 2.34 9.82
CA SER A 52 8.97 2.78 9.00
C SER A 52 8.64 4.13 8.34
N PRO A 53 9.28 5.24 8.74
CA PRO A 53 9.00 6.55 8.18
C PRO A 53 10.03 6.86 7.08
N LEU A 54 10.10 5.99 6.06
CA LEU A 54 10.77 6.28 4.79
C LEU A 54 9.73 6.67 3.73
N ALA A 55 8.79 7.52 4.14
CA ALA A 55 7.95 8.28 3.24
C ALA A 55 8.77 9.43 2.66
N PHE A 56 9.57 9.13 1.62
CA PHE A 56 10.00 10.18 0.71
C PHE A 56 8.73 10.90 0.20
N PRO A 57 8.60 12.22 0.40
CA PRO A 57 7.45 12.94 -0.11
C PRO A 57 7.56 12.96 -1.63
N SER A 58 6.87 12.05 -2.31
CA SER A 58 6.86 11.99 -3.77
C SER A 58 6.43 13.37 -4.30
N PRO A 59 7.24 14.05 -5.14
CA PRO A 59 6.99 15.44 -5.55
C PRO A 59 5.75 15.59 -6.45
N LEU A 60 5.12 14.47 -6.79
CA LEU A 60 3.89 14.36 -7.55
C LEU A 60 2.76 13.82 -6.66
N PRO A 61 1.64 14.56 -6.49
CA PRO A 61 0.43 14.01 -5.89
C PRO A 61 -0.07 12.80 -6.69
N ALA A 62 -0.56 11.78 -6.01
CA ALA A 62 -1.07 10.55 -6.59
C ALA A 62 -2.22 10.80 -7.58
N ALA A 63 -3.12 11.74 -7.29
CA ALA A 63 -4.18 12.12 -8.24
C ALA A 63 -3.61 12.65 -9.56
N LYS A 64 -2.56 13.48 -9.47
CA LYS A 64 -1.84 13.99 -10.63
C LYS A 64 -1.05 12.89 -11.36
N ALA A 65 -0.47 11.95 -10.62
CA ALA A 65 0.20 10.78 -11.18
C ALA A 65 -0.77 9.89 -11.97
N VAL A 66 -1.97 9.65 -11.44
CA VAL A 66 -3.05 8.95 -12.17
C VAL A 66 -3.42 9.68 -13.46
N ARG A 67 -3.61 11.01 -13.41
CA ARG A 67 -3.89 11.80 -14.63
C ARG A 67 -2.76 11.74 -15.66
N VAL A 68 -1.49 11.72 -15.26
CA VAL A 68 -0.34 11.52 -16.17
C VAL A 68 -0.40 10.16 -16.86
N LEU A 69 -0.70 9.08 -16.12
CA LEU A 69 -0.81 7.73 -16.69
C LEU A 69 -2.01 7.59 -17.64
N GLN A 70 -3.16 8.16 -17.27
CA GLN A 70 -4.34 8.21 -18.12
C GLN A 70 -4.09 9.00 -19.42
N ALA A 71 -3.46 10.18 -19.33
CA ALA A 71 -3.08 10.97 -20.50
C ALA A 71 -2.11 10.21 -21.42
N ALA A 72 -1.12 9.52 -20.86
CA ALA A 72 -0.17 8.70 -21.61
C ALA A 72 -0.81 7.49 -22.29
N ALA A 73 -1.95 7.01 -21.78
CA ALA A 73 -2.77 5.97 -22.39
C ALA A 73 -3.82 6.52 -23.39
N GLY A 74 -3.81 7.83 -23.67
CA GLY A 74 -4.77 8.47 -24.58
C GLY A 74 -6.19 8.60 -24.02
N LEU A 75 -6.38 8.40 -22.71
CA LEU A 75 -7.69 8.55 -22.06
C LEU A 75 -8.03 10.03 -21.85
N PRO A 76 -9.32 10.42 -21.96
CA PRO A 76 -9.74 11.81 -21.76
C PRO A 76 -9.54 12.23 -20.30
N VAL A 77 -8.71 13.25 -20.08
CA VAL A 77 -8.45 13.82 -18.76
C VAL A 77 -8.47 15.34 -18.78
N GLN A 78 -8.68 15.96 -17.62
CA GLN A 78 -8.40 17.37 -17.43
C GLN A 78 -6.88 17.59 -17.49
N HIS A 79 -6.41 18.26 -18.54
CA HIS A 79 -4.98 18.49 -18.79
C HIS A 79 -4.36 19.60 -17.92
N ASP A 80 -5.16 20.31 -17.13
CA ASP A 80 -4.71 21.44 -16.33
C ASP A 80 -3.56 21.06 -15.39
N GLY A 81 -2.45 21.80 -15.55
CA GLY A 81 -1.21 21.60 -14.82
C GLY A 81 -0.38 20.37 -15.23
N LEU A 82 -0.77 19.56 -16.22
CA LEU A 82 0.05 18.42 -16.68
C LEU A 82 1.30 18.90 -17.45
N GLY A 83 1.16 19.84 -18.39
CA GLY A 83 2.17 20.19 -19.40
C GLY A 83 3.39 21.01 -18.95
N GLY A 84 3.70 21.12 -17.65
CA GLY A 84 4.62 22.15 -17.15
C GLY A 84 6.01 21.72 -16.67
N ASN A 85 6.29 20.43 -16.39
CA ASN A 85 7.45 20.05 -15.57
C ASN A 85 8.05 18.66 -15.88
N GLY A 86 8.18 18.27 -17.16
CA GLY A 86 8.91 17.04 -17.55
C GLY A 86 8.40 15.74 -16.93
N LYS A 87 7.13 15.70 -16.50
CA LYS A 87 6.55 14.59 -15.72
C LYS A 87 6.18 13.43 -16.63
N THR A 88 7.06 12.45 -16.66
CA THR A 88 6.95 11.23 -17.46
C THR A 88 5.99 10.22 -16.81
N PRO A 89 5.53 9.22 -17.57
CA PRO A 89 4.85 8.05 -17.01
C PRO A 89 5.73 7.25 -16.02
N ALA A 90 7.05 7.39 -16.06
CA ALA A 90 7.94 6.75 -15.08
C ALA A 90 7.84 7.45 -13.72
N ASP A 91 7.96 8.79 -13.69
CA ASP A 91 7.83 9.60 -12.47
C ASP A 91 6.44 9.40 -11.81
N ALA A 92 5.41 9.21 -12.63
CA ALA A 92 4.06 8.91 -12.15
C ALA A 92 3.97 7.55 -11.46
N ARG A 93 4.60 6.50 -12.02
CA ARG A 93 4.65 5.17 -11.38
C ARG A 93 5.50 5.17 -10.11
N GLU A 94 6.63 5.87 -10.12
CA GLU A 94 7.47 6.04 -8.93
C GLU A 94 6.70 6.74 -7.81
N ALA A 95 6.03 7.86 -8.11
CA ALA A 95 5.26 8.61 -7.13
C ALA A 95 4.09 7.83 -6.52
N LEU A 96 3.43 6.96 -7.29
CA LEU A 96 2.39 6.06 -6.80
C LEU A 96 2.97 4.90 -5.96
N GLY A 97 4.17 4.43 -6.32
CA GLY A 97 4.74 3.18 -5.84
C GLY A 97 4.16 1.97 -6.58
N ARG A 98 4.93 0.87 -6.56
CA ARG A 98 4.70 -0.34 -7.38
C ARG A 98 3.26 -0.86 -7.35
N ASP A 99 2.67 -1.02 -6.17
CA ASP A 99 1.34 -1.63 -6.01
C ASP A 99 0.22 -0.77 -6.60
N LEU A 100 0.30 0.56 -6.38
CA LEU A 100 -0.71 1.50 -6.87
C LEU A 100 -0.51 1.78 -8.36
N ALA A 101 0.73 1.83 -8.85
CA ALA A 101 1.02 1.89 -10.27
C ALA A 101 0.44 0.67 -11.01
N ALA A 102 0.68 -0.54 -10.51
CA ALA A 102 0.14 -1.77 -11.10
C ALA A 102 -1.39 -1.81 -11.12
N TYR A 103 -2.04 -1.33 -10.07
CA TYR A 103 -3.50 -1.20 -10.03
C TYR A 103 -4.03 -0.17 -11.04
N VAL A 104 -3.38 0.99 -11.16
CA VAL A 104 -3.78 2.04 -12.09
C VAL A 104 -3.59 1.60 -13.55
N ASP A 105 -2.45 0.98 -13.86
CA ASP A 105 -2.19 0.38 -15.18
C ASP A 105 -3.23 -0.71 -15.51
N LEU A 106 -3.60 -1.55 -14.54
CA LEU A 106 -4.66 -2.55 -14.67
C LEU A 106 -6.02 -1.92 -14.98
N CYS A 107 -6.43 -0.89 -14.24
CA CYS A 107 -7.69 -0.18 -14.50
C CYS A 107 -7.72 0.43 -15.91
N ILE A 108 -6.61 1.07 -16.33
CA ILE A 108 -6.47 1.66 -17.66
C ILE A 108 -6.63 0.60 -18.76
N VAL A 109 -5.91 -0.53 -18.67
CA VAL A 109 -5.98 -1.62 -19.65
C VAL A 109 -7.37 -2.28 -19.70
N ALA A 110 -8.09 -2.29 -18.58
CA ALA A 110 -9.44 -2.84 -18.47
C ALA A 110 -10.57 -1.82 -18.69
N GLY A 111 -10.25 -0.57 -19.07
CA GLY A 111 -11.23 0.52 -19.26
C GLY A 111 -12.05 0.84 -18.01
N GLN A 112 -11.55 0.52 -16.81
CA GLN A 112 -12.28 0.72 -15.55
C GLN A 112 -12.11 2.15 -15.03
N PRO A 113 -13.17 2.75 -14.45
CA PRO A 113 -13.08 4.08 -13.86
C PRO A 113 -12.17 4.08 -12.63
N LEU A 114 -11.24 5.02 -12.58
CA LEU A 114 -10.39 5.25 -11.42
C LEU A 114 -11.04 6.25 -10.45
N PRO A 115 -10.78 6.18 -9.13
CA PRO A 115 -11.30 7.14 -8.16
C PRO A 115 -10.95 8.58 -8.55
N GLY A 116 -11.95 9.46 -8.55
CA GLY A 116 -11.76 10.88 -8.83
C GLY A 116 -11.15 11.68 -7.67
N GLN A 117 -10.52 12.80 -8.01
CA GLN A 117 -10.07 13.86 -7.12
C GLN A 117 -10.15 15.20 -7.86
N SER A 118 -10.54 16.28 -7.19
CA SER A 118 -10.56 17.63 -7.78
C SER A 118 -9.14 18.21 -7.84
N ILE A 119 -8.77 18.81 -8.99
CA ILE A 119 -7.45 19.41 -9.25
C ILE A 119 -7.06 20.42 -8.15
N ALA A 120 -8.01 21.24 -7.69
CA ALA A 120 -7.79 22.25 -6.65
C ALA A 120 -7.36 21.66 -5.29
N THR A 121 -7.61 20.36 -5.07
CA THR A 121 -7.42 19.68 -3.78
C THR A 121 -6.36 18.57 -3.82
N GLU A 122 -5.77 18.24 -4.99
CA GLU A 122 -4.87 17.09 -5.16
C GLU A 122 -3.71 17.04 -4.16
N ARG A 123 -3.17 18.20 -3.76
CA ARG A 123 -2.09 18.28 -2.77
C ARG A 123 -2.57 18.16 -1.33
N ALA A 124 -3.69 18.81 -0.99
CA ALA A 124 -4.22 18.79 0.38
C ALA A 124 -4.76 17.40 0.75
N ASP A 125 -5.41 16.75 -0.21
CA ASP A 125 -6.08 15.46 -0.02
C ASP A 125 -5.20 14.25 -0.42
N ASP A 126 -3.92 14.44 -0.76
CA ASP A 126 -3.10 13.37 -1.37
C ASP A 126 -3.09 12.07 -0.55
N ALA A 127 -2.90 12.19 0.77
CA ALA A 127 -2.93 11.06 1.68
C ALA A 127 -4.31 10.37 1.72
N ALA A 128 -5.39 11.15 1.69
CA ALA A 128 -6.76 10.62 1.64
C ALA A 128 -7.04 9.92 0.30
N TYR A 129 -6.58 10.49 -0.81
CA TYR A 129 -6.68 9.92 -2.14
C TYR A 129 -5.90 8.61 -2.27
N ARG A 130 -4.63 8.58 -1.83
CA ARG A 130 -3.84 7.34 -1.72
C ARG A 130 -4.54 6.30 -0.86
N GLY A 131 -5.17 6.70 0.24
CA GLY A 131 -6.00 5.82 1.07
C GLY A 131 -7.19 5.22 0.32
N ARG A 132 -7.88 6.00 -0.53
CA ARG A 132 -8.95 5.50 -1.41
C ARG A 132 -8.42 4.54 -2.47
N LEU A 133 -7.33 4.87 -3.16
CA LEU A 133 -6.68 4.00 -4.15
C LEU A 133 -6.20 2.67 -3.54
N ARG A 134 -5.60 2.68 -2.35
CA ARG A 134 -5.18 1.46 -1.66
C ARG A 134 -6.37 0.55 -1.32
N ARG A 135 -7.48 1.12 -0.86
CA ARG A 135 -8.71 0.35 -0.60
C ARG A 135 -9.26 -0.25 -1.89
N ALA A 136 -9.38 0.53 -2.96
CA ALA A 136 -9.83 0.07 -4.28
C ALA A 136 -8.95 -1.08 -4.82
N CYS A 137 -7.62 -0.92 -4.75
CA CYS A 137 -6.65 -1.93 -5.16
C CYS A 137 -6.88 -3.30 -4.48
N VAL A 138 -7.25 -3.30 -3.20
CA VAL A 138 -7.50 -4.53 -2.41
C VAL A 138 -8.96 -5.01 -2.51
N SER A 139 -9.94 -4.13 -2.76
CA SER A 139 -11.35 -4.53 -2.93
C SER A 139 -11.65 -5.15 -4.28
N ASP A 140 -10.95 -4.73 -5.34
CA ASP A 140 -11.31 -5.02 -6.73
C ASP A 140 -10.77 -6.39 -7.19
N LEU A 141 -10.99 -7.39 -6.34
CA LEU A 141 -10.51 -8.76 -6.49
C LEU A 141 -10.96 -9.42 -7.80
N ASP A 142 -12.19 -9.16 -8.26
CA ASP A 142 -12.70 -9.68 -9.53
C ASP A 142 -11.97 -9.09 -10.75
N LEU A 143 -11.42 -7.87 -10.64
CA LEU A 143 -10.60 -7.27 -11.70
C LEU A 143 -9.23 -7.97 -11.78
N TRP A 144 -8.61 -8.20 -10.61
CA TRP A 144 -7.36 -8.96 -10.50
C TRP A 144 -7.49 -10.42 -10.95
N GLU A 145 -8.55 -11.13 -10.55
CA GLU A 145 -8.84 -12.49 -11.01
C GLU A 145 -8.97 -12.55 -12.54
N ARG A 146 -9.79 -11.67 -13.14
CA ARG A 146 -9.99 -11.63 -14.61
C ARG A 146 -8.69 -11.34 -15.36
N ALA A 147 -7.90 -10.36 -14.91
CA ALA A 147 -6.65 -9.98 -15.55
C ALA A 147 -5.59 -11.07 -15.42
N ARG A 148 -5.50 -11.71 -14.25
CA ARG A 148 -4.61 -12.85 -14.03
C ARG A 148 -4.97 -14.01 -14.96
N SER A 149 -6.23 -14.44 -15.01
CA SER A 149 -6.65 -15.54 -15.88
C SER A 149 -6.52 -15.21 -17.37
N ARG A 150 -6.71 -13.95 -17.77
CA ARG A 150 -6.39 -13.50 -19.12
C ARG A 150 -4.89 -13.66 -19.41
N ARG A 151 -4.02 -13.23 -18.50
CA ARG A 151 -2.57 -13.32 -18.69
C ARG A 151 -2.04 -14.74 -18.67
N GLU A 152 -2.65 -15.62 -17.89
CA GLU A 152 -2.35 -17.06 -17.89
C GLU A 152 -2.73 -17.71 -19.24
N ARG A 153 -3.86 -17.32 -19.86
CA ARG A 153 -4.21 -17.73 -21.24
C ARG A 153 -3.23 -17.19 -22.28
N GLU A 154 -2.93 -15.88 -22.26
CA GLU A 154 -1.94 -15.27 -23.17
C GLU A 154 -0.57 -15.96 -23.12
N ARG A 155 -0.18 -16.52 -21.95
CA ARG A 155 1.04 -17.32 -21.80
C ARG A 155 0.91 -18.74 -22.34
N ALA A 156 -0.21 -19.42 -22.09
CA ALA A 156 -0.48 -20.74 -22.66
C ALA A 156 -0.50 -20.69 -24.20
N GLU A 157 -1.24 -19.74 -24.78
CA GLU A 157 -1.30 -19.48 -26.22
C GLU A 157 0.10 -19.19 -26.81
N ALA A 158 0.91 -18.36 -26.13
CA ALA A 158 2.28 -18.10 -26.57
C ALA A 158 3.17 -19.36 -26.52
N ALA A 159 3.05 -20.19 -25.48
CA ALA A 159 3.80 -21.43 -25.36
C ALA A 159 3.38 -22.48 -26.41
N GLU A 160 2.08 -22.60 -26.69
CA GLU A 160 1.54 -23.48 -27.74
C GLU A 160 2.04 -23.07 -29.14
N ASP A 161 2.08 -21.76 -29.44
CA ASP A 161 2.60 -21.23 -30.70
C ASP A 161 4.15 -21.20 -30.78
N GLY A 162 4.87 -21.61 -29.73
CA GLY A 162 6.34 -21.47 -29.64
C GLY A 162 6.84 -20.02 -29.64
N ARG A 163 5.96 -19.06 -29.33
CA ARG A 163 6.26 -17.63 -29.21
C ARG A 163 6.89 -17.33 -27.84
N GLN A 164 7.59 -16.20 -27.73
CA GLN A 164 8.11 -15.75 -26.44
C GLN A 164 6.96 -15.52 -25.46
N GLU A 165 6.96 -16.26 -24.34
CA GLU A 165 5.95 -16.09 -23.30
C GLU A 165 5.92 -14.66 -22.75
N PRO A 166 4.75 -14.02 -22.69
CA PRO A 166 4.62 -12.70 -22.08
C PRO A 166 4.82 -12.77 -20.55
N PRO A 167 5.45 -11.76 -19.91
CA PRO A 167 5.77 -11.81 -18.49
C PRO A 167 4.51 -11.92 -17.61
N ALA A 168 4.63 -12.64 -16.49
CA ALA A 168 3.54 -12.83 -15.54
C ALA A 168 2.97 -11.49 -15.01
N LEU A 169 1.65 -11.46 -14.75
CA LEU A 169 1.02 -10.31 -14.14
C LEU A 169 1.56 -10.12 -12.71
N TYR A 170 2.09 -8.94 -12.41
CA TYR A 170 2.41 -8.57 -11.04
C TYR A 170 1.13 -8.30 -10.24
N VAL A 171 0.98 -8.98 -9.11
CA VAL A 171 -0.16 -8.81 -8.18
C VAL A 171 0.39 -8.41 -6.81
N PRO A 172 -0.10 -7.31 -6.18
CA PRO A 172 0.34 -6.90 -4.85
C PRO A 172 0.08 -7.97 -3.78
N ALA A 173 0.96 -8.09 -2.78
CA ALA A 173 0.86 -9.13 -1.75
C ALA A 173 -0.48 -9.11 -1.00
N ALA A 174 -0.97 -7.93 -0.61
CA ALA A 174 -2.26 -7.76 0.05
C ALA A 174 -3.46 -8.24 -0.81
N VAL A 175 -3.35 -8.16 -2.14
CA VAL A 175 -4.36 -8.71 -3.06
C VAL A 175 -4.27 -10.23 -3.09
N VAL A 176 -3.06 -10.80 -3.13
CA VAL A 176 -2.87 -12.27 -3.06
C VAL A 176 -3.45 -12.86 -1.78
N GLU A 177 -3.23 -12.21 -0.62
CA GLU A 177 -3.79 -12.60 0.67
C GLU A 177 -5.32 -12.49 0.70
N ALA A 178 -5.88 -11.41 0.15
CA ALA A 178 -7.33 -11.22 0.04
C ALA A 178 -7.99 -12.26 -0.88
N LEU A 179 -7.35 -12.60 -2.01
CA LEU A 179 -7.80 -13.67 -2.90
C LEU A 179 -7.74 -15.05 -2.23
N ALA A 180 -6.67 -15.36 -1.50
CA ALA A 180 -6.55 -16.60 -0.73
C ALA A 180 -7.64 -16.70 0.35
N THR A 181 -7.91 -15.62 1.07
CA THR A 181 -8.97 -15.53 2.09
C THR A 181 -10.36 -15.74 1.46
N ARG A 182 -10.64 -15.09 0.32
CA ARG A 182 -11.89 -15.26 -0.45
C ARG A 182 -12.09 -16.70 -0.91
N LYS A 183 -11.01 -17.36 -1.35
CA LYS A 183 -11.03 -18.78 -1.75
C LYS A 183 -11.31 -19.69 -0.56
N ALA A 184 -10.60 -19.52 0.56
CA ALA A 184 -10.79 -20.30 1.78
C ALA A 184 -12.23 -20.17 2.32
N ALA A 185 -12.80 -18.96 2.31
CA ALA A 185 -14.20 -18.74 2.71
C ALA A 185 -15.19 -19.49 1.81
N ARG A 186 -15.00 -19.45 0.48
CA ARG A 186 -15.81 -20.22 -0.49
C ARG A 186 -15.67 -21.73 -0.32
N GLU A 187 -14.51 -22.22 0.09
CA GLU A 187 -14.28 -23.64 0.36
C GLU A 187 -14.94 -24.09 1.68
N ALA A 188 -14.82 -23.29 2.75
CA ALA A 188 -15.51 -23.51 4.02
C ALA A 188 -17.05 -23.50 3.88
N GLU A 189 -17.60 -22.61 3.05
CA GLU A 189 -19.03 -22.60 2.76
C GLU A 189 -19.47 -23.88 2.01
N ARG A 190 -18.64 -24.37 1.07
CA ARG A 190 -18.92 -25.61 0.33
C ARG A 190 -18.85 -26.85 1.22
N THR A 191 -17.98 -26.90 2.21
CA THR A 191 -17.92 -28.02 3.16
C THR A 191 -19.09 -27.96 4.15
N ALA A 192 -19.44 -26.79 4.67
CA ALA A 192 -20.63 -26.60 5.51
C ALA A 192 -21.92 -27.06 4.81
N ARG A 193 -22.15 -26.63 3.56
CA ARG A 193 -23.30 -27.05 2.73
C ARG A 193 -23.32 -28.56 2.40
N ARG A 194 -22.20 -29.28 2.55
CA ARG A 194 -22.14 -30.75 2.41
C ARG A 194 -22.44 -31.46 3.74
N GLY A 195 -21.99 -30.92 4.87
CA GLY A 195 -22.29 -31.46 6.19
C GLY A 195 -23.80 -31.44 6.50
N ASP A 196 -24.46 -30.32 6.18
CA ASP A 196 -25.89 -30.11 6.45
C ASP A 196 -26.83 -31.01 5.62
N ARG A 197 -26.36 -31.53 4.48
CA ARG A 197 -27.10 -32.53 3.68
C ARG A 197 -26.87 -33.98 4.11
N GLY A 198 -26.07 -34.21 5.15
CA GLY A 198 -25.69 -35.54 5.64
C GLY A 198 -26.51 -36.08 6.82
N SER A 199 -27.15 -35.23 7.62
CA SER A 199 -27.90 -35.62 8.83
C SER A 199 -29.37 -35.98 8.53
N GLY A 200 -29.58 -36.88 7.57
CA GLY A 200 -30.89 -37.33 7.10
C GLY A 200 -31.30 -38.74 7.53
N THR A 201 -30.68 -39.31 8.57
CA THR A 201 -31.05 -40.65 9.08
C THR A 201 -32.12 -40.51 10.17
N PRO A 202 -33.41 -40.82 9.91
CA PRO A 202 -34.39 -40.88 10.99
C PRO A 202 -34.01 -42.04 11.94
N PRO A 203 -34.22 -41.90 13.26
CA PRO A 203 -34.00 -43.00 14.18
C PRO A 203 -34.95 -44.14 13.82
N HIS A 204 -34.39 -45.30 13.47
CA HIS A 204 -35.16 -46.53 13.27
C HIS A 204 -35.71 -47.00 14.62
N GLY A 205 -36.87 -46.47 15.00
CA GLY A 205 -37.66 -47.00 16.11
C GLY A 205 -38.04 -48.46 15.83
N PRO A 206 -38.09 -49.33 16.86
CA PRO A 206 -38.43 -50.73 16.68
C PRO A 206 -39.83 -50.86 16.08
N ARG A 207 -39.92 -51.62 14.97
CA ARG A 207 -41.15 -51.85 14.22
C ARG A 207 -42.13 -52.68 15.07
N PRO A 208 -43.38 -52.22 15.32
CA PRO A 208 -44.35 -53.01 16.08
C PRO A 208 -44.71 -54.30 15.34
N ALA A 209 -44.87 -55.39 16.10
CA ALA A 209 -45.21 -56.70 15.56
C ALA A 209 -46.64 -56.73 14.99
N PRO A 210 -46.91 -57.53 13.94
CA PRO A 210 -48.26 -57.69 13.40
C PRO A 210 -49.17 -58.44 14.40
N PRO A 211 -50.48 -58.16 14.43
CA PRO A 211 -51.41 -58.84 15.33
C PRO A 211 -51.56 -60.32 14.95
N ALA A 212 -51.56 -61.19 15.96
CA ALA A 212 -51.82 -62.61 15.78
C ALA A 212 -53.28 -62.82 15.34
N GLY A 213 -53.48 -63.24 14.09
CA GLY A 213 -54.80 -63.59 13.57
C GLY A 213 -55.30 -64.91 14.15
N LEU A 214 -56.58 -64.92 14.57
CA LEU A 214 -57.32 -66.15 14.88
C LEU A 214 -57.18 -67.18 13.74
N GLN A 215 -56.83 -68.41 14.10
CA GLN A 215 -57.44 -69.60 13.50
C GLN A 215 -57.86 -70.57 14.62
N ARG A 216 -58.87 -71.38 14.32
CA ARG A 216 -59.59 -72.26 15.27
C ARG A 216 -58.86 -73.57 15.52
#